data_AF-A0A284RVE8-F1
#
_entry.id   AF-A0A284RVE8-F1
#
_cell.length_a   1.000
_cell.length_b   1.000
_cell.length_c   1.000
_cell.angle_alpha   90.00
_cell.angle_beta   90.00
_cell.angle_gamma   90.00
#
_symmetry.space_group_name_H-M   'P 1'
#
loop_
_entity.id
_entity.type
_entity.pdbx_description
1 polymer ?
#
loop_
_entity_poly.entity_id
_entity_poly.type
_entity_poly.pdbx_seq_one_letter_code
_entity_poly.pdbx_strand_id
1 'polypeptide(L)'
;MTFFDDRSHVLARSEYSDKSIADVEEFRNGLGAVMQIITCHGPPLDVVLGFHSSCVMNIVAYDYAYCLYPKATLVHKVSIVRIGDDGNAIRAQNKYSD
;
A
#
# COMPACT_ATOMS: atom_id res chain seq x y z
N MET A 1 19.17 10.06 -19.58
CA MET A 1 18.90 9.04 -18.57
C MET A 1 19.40 9.59 -17.23
N THR A 2 18.59 10.45 -16.62
CA THR A 2 18.92 11.12 -15.36
C THR A 2 18.50 10.21 -14.22
N PHE A 3 19.48 9.78 -13.45
CA PHE A 3 19.32 8.95 -12.27
C PHE A 3 18.40 9.66 -11.25
N PHE A 4 17.50 8.87 -10.67
CA PHE A 4 16.64 9.26 -9.55
C PHE A 4 17.50 9.50 -8.30
N ASP A 5 18.05 10.69 -8.14
CA ASP A 5 18.69 11.13 -6.89
C ASP A 5 18.15 12.51 -6.51
N ASP A 6 16.87 12.54 -6.15
CA ASP A 6 16.29 13.66 -5.42
C ASP A 6 15.78 13.15 -4.08
N ARG A 7 16.64 13.23 -3.05
CA ARG A 7 16.38 12.79 -1.67
C ARG A 7 15.78 13.89 -0.80
N SER A 8 15.19 14.94 -1.39
CA SER A 8 14.80 16.14 -0.66
C SER A 8 13.45 16.07 0.08
N HIS A 9 12.74 14.94 0.03
CA HIS A 9 11.42 14.82 0.66
C HIS A 9 11.25 13.54 1.50
N VAL A 10 12.11 13.38 2.51
CA VAL A 10 11.84 12.49 3.65
C VAL A 10 10.75 13.13 4.52
N LEU A 11 9.48 13.03 4.09
CA LEU A 11 8.35 13.60 4.82
C LEU A 11 7.34 12.52 5.23
N ALA A 12 7.10 12.50 6.55
CA ALA A 12 6.07 11.79 7.29
C ALA A 12 6.14 10.26 7.27
N ARG A 13 6.91 9.70 8.22
CA ARG A 13 6.62 8.38 8.79
C ARG A 13 5.16 8.37 9.24
N SER A 14 4.27 7.75 8.48
CA SER A 14 3.02 7.24 9.06
C SER A 14 3.46 6.17 10.04
N GLU A 15 3.28 6.39 11.34
CA GLU A 15 3.49 5.35 12.36
C GLU A 15 2.49 4.21 12.08
N TYR A 16 2.89 3.27 11.23
CA TYR A 16 2.29 1.96 11.22
C TYR A 16 2.78 1.27 12.50
N SER A 17 1.87 1.09 13.46
CA SER A 17 2.09 0.36 14.72
C SER A 17 2.38 -1.14 14.51
N ASP A 18 2.58 -1.57 13.27
CA ASP A 18 2.87 -2.94 12.91
C ASP A 18 4.38 -3.17 13.01
N LYS A 19 4.79 -3.92 14.04
CA LYS A 19 6.20 -4.27 14.30
C LYS A 19 6.85 -5.08 13.17
N SER A 20 6.08 -5.45 12.16
CA SER A 20 6.50 -6.18 10.98
C SER A 20 7.11 -5.29 9.90
N ILE A 21 6.78 -3.98 9.85
CA ILE A 21 7.36 -3.02 8.91
C ILE A 21 8.68 -2.48 9.49
N ALA A 22 9.77 -2.61 8.73
CA ALA A 22 11.08 -2.11 9.09
C ALA A 22 11.27 -0.66 8.61
N ASP A 23 10.92 -0.37 7.36
CA ASP A 23 11.00 0.98 6.79
C ASP A 23 10.04 1.19 5.62
N VAL A 24 9.70 2.45 5.34
CA VAL A 24 8.87 2.86 4.21
C VAL A 24 9.55 4.03 3.50
N GLU A 25 10.02 3.78 2.29
CA GLU A 25 10.59 4.80 1.41
C GLU A 25 9.57 5.18 0.33
N GLU A 26 9.38 6.47 0.10
CA GLU A 26 8.42 6.97 -0.88
C GLU A 26 9.13 7.68 -2.04
N PHE A 27 8.75 7.29 -3.26
CA PHE A 27 9.26 7.84 -4.51
C PHE A 27 8.12 8.44 -5.28
N ARG A 28 8.30 9.67 -5.76
CA ARG A 28 7.31 10.38 -6.56
C ARG A 28 7.84 10.58 -7.97
N ASN A 29 7.01 10.32 -8.97
CA ASN A 29 7.34 10.71 -10.33
C ASN A 29 6.92 12.17 -10.59
N GLY A 30 7.43 12.77 -11.68
CA GLY A 30 7.05 14.13 -12.08
C GLY A 30 5.59 14.31 -12.50
N LEU A 31 4.80 13.23 -12.53
CA LEU A 31 3.36 13.22 -12.86
C LEU A 31 2.48 13.09 -11.60
N GLY A 32 3.08 13.07 -10.40
CA GLY A 32 2.35 12.96 -9.14
C GLY A 32 2.03 11.53 -8.69
N ALA A 33 2.43 10.51 -9.44
CA ALA A 33 2.28 9.12 -9.00
C ALA A 33 3.30 8.81 -7.89
N VAL A 34 2.84 8.06 -6.89
CA VAL A 34 3.61 7.70 -5.70
C VAL A 34 3.87 6.20 -5.69
N MET A 35 5.14 5.81 -5.59
CA MET A 35 5.59 4.44 -5.36
C MET A 35 6.18 4.35 -3.95
N GLN A 36 5.77 3.35 -3.18
CA GLN A 36 6.33 3.10 -1.85
C GLN A 36 7.11 1.78 -1.87
N ILE A 37 8.34 1.82 -1.35
CA ILE A 37 9.14 0.63 -1.06
C ILE A 37 9.03 0.37 0.43
N ILE A 38 8.52 -0.81 0.78
CA ILE A 38 8.32 -1.22 2.16
C ILE A 38 9.28 -2.38 2.46
N THR A 39 10.13 -2.21 3.45
CA THR A 39 10.97 -3.30 3.98
C THR A 39 10.33 -3.86 5.24
N CYS A 40 10.50 -5.15 5.50
CA CYS A 40 9.84 -5.84 6.60
C CYS A 40 10.76 -6.86 7.29
N HIS A 41 10.49 -7.13 8.56
CA HIS A 41 11.23 -8.09 9.38
C HIS A 41 10.70 -9.54 9.23
N GLY A 42 9.55 -9.71 8.60
CA GLY A 42 8.88 -11.01 8.42
C GLY A 42 8.45 -11.26 6.97
N PRO A 43 7.61 -12.28 6.72
CA PRO A 43 7.10 -12.55 5.39
C PRO A 43 6.38 -11.32 4.80
N PRO A 44 6.70 -10.86 3.58
CA PRO A 44 6.09 -9.67 2.99
C PRO A 44 4.56 -9.76 2.87
N LEU A 45 4.04 -10.98 2.66
CA LEU A 45 2.61 -11.22 2.61
C LEU A 45 1.91 -10.90 3.94
N ASP A 46 2.53 -11.18 5.09
CA ASP A 46 1.93 -10.88 6.39
C ASP A 46 1.77 -9.36 6.57
N VAL A 47 2.76 -8.60 6.12
CA VAL A 47 2.70 -7.13 6.11
C VAL A 47 1.60 -6.62 5.17
N VAL A 48 1.54 -7.18 3.96
CA VAL A 48 0.52 -6.77 2.97
C VAL A 48 -0.88 -7.07 3.47
N LEU A 49 -1.10 -8.24 4.06
CA LEU A 49 -2.40 -8.67 4.61
C LEU A 49 -2.74 -7.94 5.91
N GLY A 50 -1.76 -7.40 6.62
CA GLY A 50 -1.95 -6.52 7.78
C GLY A 50 -2.53 -5.14 7.42
N PHE A 51 -2.38 -4.69 6.16
CA PHE A 51 -2.95 -3.42 5.76
C PHE A 51 -4.48 -3.41 5.84
N HIS A 52 -5.01 -2.37 6.48
CA HIS A 52 -6.43 -2.15 6.68
C HIS A 52 -7.19 -1.67 5.41
N SER A 53 -6.60 -1.74 4.23
CA SER A 53 -7.24 -1.36 2.96
C SER A 53 -7.21 -2.53 2.00
N SER A 54 -8.37 -2.84 1.39
CA SER A 54 -8.43 -3.89 0.36
C SER A 54 -7.72 -3.53 -0.94
N CYS A 55 -7.43 -2.24 -1.15
CA CYS A 55 -6.74 -1.77 -2.35
C CYS A 55 -5.35 -2.40 -2.50
N VAL A 56 -4.72 -2.82 -1.39
CA VAL A 56 -3.37 -3.41 -1.37
C VAL A 56 -3.38 -4.94 -1.55
N MET A 57 -4.56 -5.57 -1.64
CA MET A 57 -4.68 -7.04 -1.57
C MET A 57 -4.57 -7.77 -2.91
N ASN A 58 -4.26 -7.07 -4.00
CA ASN A 58 -3.84 -7.71 -5.26
C ASN A 58 -2.32 -7.62 -5.35
N ILE A 59 -1.66 -8.78 -5.40
CA ILE A 59 -0.24 -8.91 -5.15
C ILE A 59 0.41 -9.57 -6.36
N VAL A 60 1.42 -8.92 -6.94
CA VAL A 60 2.29 -9.55 -7.93
C VAL A 60 3.61 -9.86 -7.23
N ALA A 61 3.85 -11.15 -6.97
CA ALA A 61 5.09 -11.67 -6.42
C ALA A 61 6.01 -12.15 -7.54
N TYR A 62 7.19 -12.67 -7.17
CA TYR A 62 8.20 -13.15 -8.12
C TYR A 62 7.65 -14.22 -9.07
N ASP A 63 6.98 -15.25 -8.53
CA ASP A 63 6.47 -16.40 -9.33
C ASP A 63 4.94 -16.42 -9.48
N TYR A 64 4.21 -15.62 -8.71
CA TYR A 64 2.75 -15.73 -8.61
C TYR A 64 2.08 -14.36 -8.55
N ALA A 65 0.87 -14.29 -9.10
CA ALA A 65 -0.05 -13.19 -8.86
C ALA A 65 -1.23 -13.67 -8.00
N TYR A 66 -1.46 -12.98 -6.88
CA TYR A 66 -2.58 -13.23 -5.98
C TYR A 66 -3.63 -12.14 -6.17
N CYS A 67 -4.89 -12.56 -6.35
CA CYS A 67 -6.03 -11.65 -6.41
C CYS A 67 -7.05 -12.12 -5.38
N LEU A 68 -7.11 -11.46 -4.22
CA LEU A 68 -7.98 -11.88 -3.12
C LEU A 68 -9.45 -11.56 -3.39
N TYR A 69 -9.74 -10.61 -4.28
CA TYR A 69 -11.09 -10.21 -4.66
C TYR A 69 -11.31 -10.26 -6.18
N PRO A 70 -11.17 -11.43 -6.82
CA PRO A 70 -11.11 -11.54 -8.28
C PRO A 70 -12.36 -11.03 -8.97
N LYS A 71 -13.54 -11.25 -8.38
CA LYS A 71 -14.80 -10.72 -8.95
C LYS A 71 -14.86 -9.19 -8.86
N ALA A 72 -14.53 -8.61 -7.72
CA ALA A 72 -14.55 -7.16 -7.55
C ALA A 72 -13.48 -6.47 -8.42
N THR A 73 -12.25 -6.97 -8.41
CA THR A 73 -11.13 -6.42 -9.17
C THR A 73 -11.23 -6.67 -10.67
N LEU A 74 -11.41 -7.91 -11.11
CA LEU A 74 -11.27 -8.27 -12.53
C LEU A 74 -12.56 -8.08 -13.33
N VAL A 75 -13.72 -8.32 -12.72
CA VAL A 75 -15.02 -8.19 -13.40
C VAL A 75 -15.57 -6.78 -13.24
N HIS A 76 -15.68 -6.32 -12.00
CA HIS A 76 -16.35 -5.05 -11.69
C HIS A 76 -15.40 -3.84 -11.68
N LYS A 77 -14.08 -4.05 -11.61
CA LYS A 77 -13.05 -3.00 -11.55
C LYS A 77 -13.28 -2.01 -10.40
N VAL A 78 -13.66 -2.54 -9.24
CA VAL A 78 -13.88 -1.78 -8.00
C VAL A 78 -13.01 -2.30 -6.86
N SER A 79 -12.67 -1.41 -5.93
CA SER A 79 -12.07 -1.77 -4.64
C SER A 79 -13.16 -2.04 -3.60
N ILE A 80 -12.85 -2.87 -2.60
CA ILE A 80 -13.78 -3.17 -1.51
C ILE A 80 -13.47 -2.28 -0.31
N VAL A 81 -14.45 -1.49 0.14
CA VAL A 81 -14.23 -0.68 1.33
C VAL A 81 -14.14 -1.60 2.56
N ARG A 82 -13.08 -1.45 3.36
CA ARG A 82 -13.05 -2.09 4.69
C ARG A 82 -14.07 -1.39 5.57
N ILE A 83 -15.05 -2.15 6.06
CA ILE A 83 -16.01 -1.67 7.04
C ILE A 83 -15.36 -1.78 8.42
N GLY A 84 -15.19 -0.63 9.08
CA GLY A 84 -14.64 -0.52 10.43
C GLY A 84 -14.75 0.92 10.91
N ASP A 85 -14.89 1.10 12.22
CA ASP A 85 -14.98 2.40 12.90
C ASP A 85 -13.67 2.78 13.61
N ASP A 86 -12.63 1.93 13.51
CA ASP A 86 -11.30 2.24 14.00
C ASP A 86 -10.64 3.38 13.20
N GLY A 87 -9.73 4.11 13.85
CA GLY A 87 -9.07 5.28 13.23
C GLY A 87 -8.33 4.97 11.94
N ASN A 88 -7.86 3.73 11.75
CA ASN A 88 -7.18 3.31 10.53
C ASN A 88 -8.18 3.04 9.39
N ALA A 89 -9.34 2.45 9.69
CA ALA A 89 -10.43 2.23 8.75
C ALA A 89 -10.98 3.55 8.23
N ILE A 90 -11.17 4.54 9.11
CA ILE A 90 -11.60 5.90 8.73
C ILE A 90 -10.55 6.57 7.83
N ARG A 91 -9.26 6.52 8.20
CA ARG A 91 -8.17 7.06 7.36
C ARG A 91 -8.10 6.39 6.00
N ALA A 92 -8.24 5.06 5.96
CA ALA A 92 -8.23 4.30 4.72
C ALA A 92 -9.43 4.66 3.82
N GLN A 93 -10.63 4.79 4.38
CA GLN A 93 -11.81 5.25 3.65
C GLN A 93 -11.56 6.63 3.05
N ASN A 94 -11.16 7.60 3.88
CA ASN A 94 -10.89 8.97 3.43
C ASN A 94 -9.82 9.05 2.34
N LYS A 95 -8.77 8.20 2.39
CA LYS A 95 -7.71 8.17 1.37
C LYS A 95 -8.21 7.80 -0.04
N TYR A 96 -9.30 7.06 -0.15
CA TYR A 96 -9.84 6.56 -1.41
C TYR A 96 -11.26 7.07 -1.73
N SER A 97 -11.70 8.12 -1.02
CA SER A 97 -13.00 8.78 -1.24
C SER A 97 -12.95 9.89 -2.30
N ASP A 98 -11.75 10.33 -2.70
CA ASP A 98 -11.49 11.33 -3.75
C ASP A 98 -11.26 10.67 -5.11
#